data_AF-A0A645FLM0-F1
#
_entry.id   AF-A0A645FLM0-F1
#
_cell.length_a   1.000
_cell.length_b   1.000
_cell.length_c   1.000
_cell.angle_alpha   90.00
_cell.angle_beta   90.00
_cell.angle_gamma   90.00
#
_symmetry.space_group_name_H-M   'P 1'
#
loop_
_entity.id
_entity.type
_entity.pdbx_description
1 polymer ?
#
loop_
_entity_poly.entity_id
_entity_poly.type
_entity_poly.pdbx_seq_one_letter_code
_entity_poly.pdbx_strand_id
1 'polypeptide(L)'
;MNITNRNLHYKTKNLEVETSEYCKYEMGPTSTANIWCAKNYASHGFDGIVHAKSVGCTPEIDIMPVLQNISEDYKVPILYLTYDSQTSDTGLATRLEAFYDMISMRKKVF
;
A
#
# COMPACT_ATOMS: atom_id res chain seq x y z
N MET A 1 6.19 3.23 12.87
CA MET A 1 5.28 2.37 13.68
C MET A 1 5.98 2.07 15.00
N ASN A 2 5.37 2.29 16.16
CA ASN A 2 5.97 1.92 17.46
C ASN A 2 5.37 0.59 17.97
N ILE A 3 6.06 -0.06 18.92
CA ILE A 3 5.66 -1.39 19.44
C ILE A 3 4.23 -1.37 19.97
N THR A 4 3.85 -0.32 20.71
CA THR A 4 2.51 -0.16 21.28
C THR A 4 1.43 -0.10 20.20
N ASN A 5 1.63 0.74 19.20
CA ASN A 5 0.66 0.97 18.12
C ASN A 5 0.55 -0.28 17.23
N ARG A 6 1.67 -0.99 16.98
CA ARG A 6 1.67 -2.30 16.32
C ARG A 6 0.81 -3.31 17.08
N ASN A 7 1.03 -3.50 18.38
CA ASN A 7 0.31 -4.54 19.12
C ASN A 7 -1.17 -4.22 19.39
N LEU A 8 -1.53 -2.94 19.50
CA LEU A 8 -2.91 -2.53 19.81
C LEU A 8 -3.79 -2.41 18.56
N HIS A 9 -3.29 -1.81 17.49
CA HIS A 9 -4.08 -1.54 16.28
C HIS A 9 -3.88 -2.61 15.20
N TYR A 10 -2.75 -3.32 15.22
CA TYR A 10 -2.35 -4.29 14.20
C TYR A 10 -2.05 -5.65 14.87
N LYS A 11 -3.07 -6.31 15.44
CA LYS A 11 -2.92 -7.60 16.12
C LYS A 11 -2.35 -8.67 15.17
N THR A 12 -1.05 -8.94 15.27
CA THR A 12 -0.24 -9.78 14.37
C THR A 12 -0.87 -11.13 14.02
N LYS A 13 -1.44 -11.83 15.02
CA LYS A 13 -2.01 -13.18 14.83
C LYS A 13 -3.21 -13.22 13.88
N ASN A 14 -3.98 -12.13 13.79
CA ASN A 14 -5.10 -12.05 12.84
C ASN A 14 -4.61 -11.60 11.46
N LEU A 15 -3.62 -10.70 11.42
CA LEU A 15 -3.09 -10.17 10.16
C LEU A 15 -2.48 -11.28 9.30
N GLU A 16 -1.65 -12.15 9.87
CA GLU A 16 -1.03 -13.25 9.14
C GLU A 16 -2.06 -14.20 8.51
N VAL A 17 -3.14 -14.49 9.24
CA VAL A 17 -4.23 -15.33 8.75
C VAL A 17 -4.98 -14.61 7.63
N GLU A 18 -5.29 -13.33 7.82
CA GLU A 18 -6.02 -12.51 6.86
C GLU A 18 -5.21 -12.14 5.61
N THR A 19 -3.89 -12.29 5.62
CA THR A 19 -3.03 -12.07 4.45
C THR A 19 -2.43 -13.36 3.89
N SER A 20 -2.81 -14.52 4.42
CA SER A 20 -2.14 -15.80 4.14
C SER A 20 -2.19 -16.20 2.66
N GLU A 21 -3.19 -15.73 1.91
CA GLU A 21 -3.29 -15.95 0.47
C GLU A 21 -2.26 -15.15 -0.35
N TYR A 22 -1.74 -14.06 0.21
CA TYR A 22 -0.77 -13.16 -0.42
C TYR A 22 0.64 -13.32 0.13
N CYS A 23 0.77 -13.69 1.41
CA CYS A 23 2.05 -13.75 2.10
C CYS A 23 2.06 -14.83 3.18
N LYS A 24 2.89 -15.87 2.97
CA LYS A 24 3.00 -17.02 3.89
C LYS A 24 3.97 -16.78 5.06
N TYR A 25 4.96 -15.91 4.88
CA TYR A 25 6.05 -15.68 5.85
C TYR A 25 6.25 -14.18 6.06
N GLU A 26 6.53 -13.75 7.29
CA GLU A 26 6.79 -12.32 7.58
C GLU A 26 8.05 -11.84 6.83
N MET A 27 7.87 -10.90 5.89
CA MET A 27 8.95 -10.33 5.05
C MET A 27 9.60 -9.09 5.67
N GLY A 28 9.23 -8.76 6.91
CA GLY A 28 9.71 -7.59 7.61
C GLY A 28 8.65 -7.01 8.54
N PRO A 29 9.06 -6.07 9.42
CA PRO A 29 8.22 -5.63 10.53
C PRO A 29 6.98 -4.83 10.12
N THR A 30 6.92 -4.36 8.87
CA THR A 30 5.82 -3.57 8.31
C THR A 30 5.12 -4.26 7.15
N SER A 31 5.72 -5.31 6.57
CA SER A 31 5.27 -5.98 5.36
C SER A 31 3.85 -6.54 5.51
N THR A 32 3.59 -7.37 6.52
CA THR A 32 2.27 -7.98 6.76
C THR A 32 1.20 -6.92 7.03
N ALA A 33 1.55 -5.87 7.76
CA ALA A 33 0.63 -4.77 8.05
C ALA A 33 0.25 -4.01 6.78
N ASN A 34 1.20 -3.75 5.88
CA ASN A 34 0.95 -3.04 4.62
C ASN A 34 0.14 -3.87 3.64
N ILE A 35 0.43 -5.18 3.52
CA ILE A 35 -0.36 -6.11 2.71
C ILE A 35 -1.80 -6.17 3.24
N TRP A 36 -1.97 -6.29 4.56
CA TRP A 36 -3.29 -6.30 5.18
C TRP A 36 -4.05 -4.99 4.93
N CYS A 37 -3.41 -3.84 5.15
CA CYS A 37 -4.02 -2.54 4.88
C CYS A 37 -4.47 -2.42 3.42
N ALA A 38 -3.61 -2.81 2.47
CA ALA A 38 -3.94 -2.75 1.05
C ALA A 38 -5.14 -3.63 0.71
N LYS A 39 -5.13 -4.90 1.15
CA LYS A 39 -6.26 -5.81 0.99
C LYS A 39 -7.54 -5.25 1.63
N ASN A 40 -7.44 -4.73 2.85
CA ASN A 40 -8.56 -4.18 3.59
C ASN A 40 -9.17 -2.97 2.87
N TYR A 41 -8.36 -2.01 2.43
CA TYR A 41 -8.89 -0.87 1.68
C TYR A 41 -9.50 -1.30 0.34
N ALA A 42 -8.85 -2.24 -0.35
CA ALA A 42 -9.35 -2.78 -1.61
C ALA A 42 -10.72 -3.46 -1.44
N SER A 43 -10.89 -4.29 -0.40
CA SER A 43 -12.14 -5.01 -0.14
C SER A 43 -13.28 -4.11 0.32
N HIS A 44 -12.97 -2.94 0.89
CA HIS A 44 -13.96 -1.94 1.31
C HIS A 44 -14.32 -0.93 0.21
N GLY A 45 -13.88 -1.14 -1.03
CA GLY A 45 -14.30 -0.34 -2.19
C GLY A 45 -13.61 1.03 -2.28
N PHE A 46 -12.38 1.15 -1.76
CA PHE A 46 -11.60 2.37 -1.94
C PHE A 46 -11.21 2.55 -3.41
N ASP A 47 -11.20 3.79 -3.88
CA ASP A 47 -10.97 4.12 -5.30
C ASP A 47 -9.48 4.06 -5.72
N GLY A 48 -8.58 4.02 -4.75
CA GLY A 48 -7.13 3.93 -4.98
C GLY A 48 -6.35 3.88 -3.67
N ILE A 49 -5.10 3.42 -3.74
CA ILE A 49 -4.20 3.28 -2.59
C ILE A 49 -2.90 4.03 -2.89
N VAL A 50 -2.35 4.74 -1.90
CA VAL A 50 -1.01 5.33 -1.98
C VAL A 50 -0.08 4.57 -1.04
N HIS A 51 0.90 3.86 -1.60
CA HIS A 51 1.95 3.20 -0.84
C HIS A 51 3.16 4.15 -0.75
N ALA A 52 3.24 4.86 0.38
CA ALA A 52 4.31 5.80 0.67
C ALA A 52 5.49 5.10 1.36
N LYS A 53 6.70 5.26 0.82
CA LYS A 53 7.93 4.65 1.35
C LYS A 53 9.15 5.52 1.15
N SER A 54 10.18 5.30 1.97
CA SER A 54 11.50 5.90 1.72
C SER A 54 12.27 5.14 0.64
N VAL A 55 13.22 5.81 -0.01
CA VAL A 55 14.23 5.13 -0.85
C VAL A 55 14.97 4.09 -0.01
N GLY A 56 15.24 2.92 -0.60
CA GLY A 56 16.02 1.85 0.05
C GLY A 56 15.30 1.08 1.16
N CYS A 57 14.00 1.31 1.38
CA CYS A 57 13.24 0.50 2.34
C CYS A 57 12.95 -0.89 1.75
N THR A 58 13.86 -1.85 1.94
CA THR A 58 13.81 -3.20 1.36
C THR A 58 12.51 -3.94 1.66
N PRO A 59 12.00 -3.99 2.91
CA PRO A 59 10.74 -4.69 3.20
C PRO A 59 9.54 -4.12 2.43
N GLU A 60 9.59 -2.84 2.05
CA GLU A 60 8.54 -2.19 1.27
C GLU A 60 8.72 -2.40 -0.23
N ILE A 61 9.94 -2.61 -0.70
CA ILE A 61 10.22 -2.98 -2.10
C ILE A 61 9.77 -4.43 -2.33
N ASP A 62 10.10 -5.32 -1.39
CA ASP A 62 9.84 -6.75 -1.50
C ASP A 62 8.35 -7.08 -1.57
N ILE A 63 7.50 -6.27 -0.94
CA ILE A 63 6.04 -6.46 -1.01
C ILE A 63 5.38 -5.81 -2.23
N MET A 64 6.08 -5.00 -3.04
CA MET A 64 5.47 -4.34 -4.21
C MET A 64 4.81 -5.33 -5.19
N PRO A 65 5.40 -6.50 -5.53
CA PRO A 65 4.74 -7.50 -6.34
C PRO A 65 3.45 -8.05 -5.71
N VAL A 66 3.43 -8.19 -4.38
CA VAL A 66 2.24 -8.62 -3.64
C VAL A 66 1.14 -7.56 -3.72
N LEU A 67 1.51 -6.29 -3.57
CA LEU A 67 0.58 -5.17 -3.73
C LEU A 67 0.05 -5.06 -5.18
N GLN A 68 0.87 -5.39 -6.19
CA GLN A 68 0.42 -5.49 -7.58
C GLN A 68 -0.65 -6.58 -7.76
N ASN A 69 -0.47 -7.77 -7.15
CA ASN A 69 -1.49 -8.81 -7.19
C ASN A 69 -2.82 -8.34 -6.57
N ILE A 70 -2.77 -7.68 -5.40
CA ILE A 70 -3.95 -7.09 -4.77
C ILE A 70 -4.61 -6.03 -5.68
N SER A 71 -3.80 -5.19 -6.34
CA SER A 71 -4.29 -4.19 -7.29
C SER A 71 -5.05 -4.84 -8.44
N GLU A 72 -4.57 -5.97 -8.95
CA GLU A 72 -5.18 -6.71 -10.04
C GLU A 72 -6.44 -7.46 -9.61
N ASP A 73 -6.43 -8.08 -8.42
CA ASP A 73 -7.55 -8.87 -7.91
C ASP A 73 -8.77 -8.00 -7.61
N TYR A 74 -8.55 -6.85 -6.96
CA TYR A 74 -9.61 -5.93 -6.56
C TYR A 74 -9.84 -4.79 -7.55
N LYS A 75 -9.06 -4.73 -8.65
CA LYS A 75 -9.09 -3.65 -9.65
C LYS A 75 -8.89 -2.24 -9.06
N VAL A 76 -8.22 -2.14 -7.90
CA VAL A 76 -7.90 -0.88 -7.23
C VAL A 76 -6.51 -0.40 -7.67
N PRO A 77 -6.35 0.82 -8.21
CA PRO A 77 -5.04 1.32 -8.61
C PRO A 77 -4.19 1.67 -7.38
N ILE A 78 -2.88 1.41 -7.46
CA ILE A 78 -1.92 1.71 -6.38
C ILE A 78 -0.81 2.65 -6.89
N LEU A 79 -0.60 3.77 -6.20
CA LEU A 79 0.51 4.69 -6.42
C LEU A 79 1.67 4.36 -5.47
N TYR A 80 2.83 4.02 -6.03
CA TYR A 80 4.06 3.83 -5.26
C TYR A 80 4.82 5.16 -5.12
N LEU A 81 4.62 5.84 -4.01
CA LEU A 81 5.24 7.13 -3.73
C LEU A 81 6.53 6.93 -2.93
N THR A 82 7.67 7.07 -3.61
CA THR A 82 8.99 6.97 -2.97
C THR A 82 9.53 8.37 -2.66
N TYR A 83 10.03 8.57 -1.45
CA TYR A 83 10.59 9.84 -0.97
C TYR A 83 12.02 9.67 -0.42
N ASP A 84 12.88 10.65 -0.69
CA ASP A 84 14.18 10.86 -0.06
C ASP A 84 14.46 12.35 0.16
N SER A 85 15.62 12.68 0.75
CA SER A 85 16.04 14.06 1.01
C SER A 85 16.32 14.89 -0.24
N GLN A 86 16.44 14.27 -1.40
CA GLN A 86 16.66 14.95 -2.69
C GLN A 86 15.36 15.06 -3.51
N THR A 87 14.25 14.54 -2.99
CA THR A 87 12.97 14.53 -3.67
C THR A 87 12.34 15.92 -3.61
N SER A 88 12.06 16.51 -4.77
CA SER A 88 11.34 17.78 -4.86
C SER A 88 9.87 17.61 -4.48
N ASP A 89 9.37 18.44 -3.56
CA ASP A 89 7.96 18.50 -3.16
C ASP A 89 7.02 18.67 -4.37
N THR A 90 7.44 19.47 -5.37
CA THR A 90 6.69 19.67 -6.61
C THR A 90 6.48 18.36 -7.37
N GLY A 91 7.52 17.51 -7.44
CA GLY A 91 7.43 16.22 -8.11
C GLY A 91 6.46 15.25 -7.43
N LEU A 92 6.35 15.30 -6.10
CA LEU A 92 5.39 14.50 -5.35
C LEU A 92 3.96 14.98 -5.58
N ALA A 93 3.74 16.31 -5.50
CA ALA A 93 2.43 16.92 -5.72
C ALA A 93 1.88 16.57 -7.11
N THR A 94 2.68 16.75 -8.17
CA THR A 94 2.25 16.42 -9.53
C THR A 94 1.90 14.93 -9.71
N ARG A 95 2.64 14.02 -9.08
CA ARG A 95 2.34 12.58 -9.14
C ARG A 95 1.03 12.24 -8.43
N LEU A 96 0.75 12.91 -7.31
CA LEU A 96 -0.48 12.73 -6.57
C LEU A 96 -1.68 13.31 -7.33
N GLU A 97 -1.54 14.49 -7.92
CA GLU A 97 -2.55 15.11 -8.79
C GLU A 97 -2.88 14.21 -9.98
N ALA A 98 -1.85 13.73 -10.69
CA ALA A 98 -2.05 12.81 -11.82
C ALA A 98 -2.74 11.50 -11.40
N PHE A 99 -2.43 10.98 -10.21
CA PHE A 99 -3.09 9.78 -9.68
C PHE A 99 -4.57 10.03 -9.36
N TYR A 100 -4.87 11.16 -8.73
CA TYR A 100 -6.24 11.60 -8.48
C TYR A 100 -7.03 11.77 -9.78
N ASP A 101 -6.45 12.44 -10.78
CA ASP A 101 -7.09 12.65 -12.09
C ASP A 101 -7.40 11.32 -12.78
N MET A 102 -6.47 10.37 -12.76
CA MET A 102 -6.66 9.02 -13.30
C MET A 102 -7.83 8.29 -12.61
N ILE A 103 -7.92 8.35 -11.27
CA ILE A 103 -9.05 7.78 -10.52
C ILE A 103 -10.36 8.46 -10.90
N SER A 104 -10.37 9.81 -10.93
CA SER A 104 -11.55 10.62 -11.28
C SER A 104 -12.06 10.28 -12.68
N MET A 105 -11.17 10.14 -13.65
CA MET A 105 -11.52 9.71 -15.01
C MET A 105 -12.11 8.30 -15.02
N ARG A 106 -11.51 7.37 -14.27
CA ARG A 106 -12.00 5.98 -14.17
C ARG A 106 -13.43 5.92 -13.64
N LYS A 107 -13.76 6.75 -12.65
CA LYS A 107 -15.11 6.83 -12.07
C LYS A 107 -16.15 7.49 -12.98
N LYS A 108 -15.74 8.36 -13.90
CA LYS A 108 -16.67 9.00 -14.86
C LYS A 108 -17.07 8.09 -16.03
N VAL A 109 -16.32 7.01 -16.26
CA VAL A 109 -16.56 6.05 -17.35
C VAL A 109 -17.53 4.94 -16.92
N PHE A 110 -17.84 4.82 -15.63
CA PHE A 110 -18.86 3.95 -15.05
C PHE A 110 -20.07 4.75 -14.58
#